data_AF-A0A9D2CEB8-F1
#
_entry.id   AF-A0A9D2CEB8-F1
#
_cell.length_a   1.000
_cell.length_b   1.000
_cell.length_c   1.000
_cell.angle_alpha   90.00
_cell.angle_beta   90.00
_cell.angle_gamma   90.00
#
_symmetry.space_group_name_H-M   'P 1'
#
loop_
_entity.id
_entity.type
_entity.pdbx_description
1 polymer ?
#
loop_
_entity_poly.entity_id
_entity_poly.type
_entity_poly.pdbx_seq_one_letter_code
_entity_poly.pdbx_strand_id
1 'polypeptide(L)'
;MNPEKENRSGGKHLAKKEDQGRHPPRQAKKPLTSRQKVLRVVYLIVVFLAALVVVVFAVSRFLFVKPEIPVRTDPQPEESNTVTPSTESPEITGDEAPDLAAAGRKEDYYTFLLVGRDTGGGGNTDTIMVVSYDVKNQELNAMSIPRDTIVNKSWDIKKINSVYNYAGGGDKGMAALMDTVSDTIGFAPDFHIVVEWEAVGKLATAIGGVDFEVPVNMNYDDPTQDLHIHINKGFQHLDGEQVMQVLRFRKNNNGAPGIYNQGDIGRIQVQQDLLMAIAEKLLQPSVVSHIPDLVDIFMENVETDLTIPNLLWLAKSAIQGELRTDSVSFVTMPANYNGYFWSYSIGRNESYVFPYANDIVELVNQDFNPYLTDVTRANLDIVYKKSDGSIAATGSAIRDSRANPAYYASLRPAVSESPTETETPAETASPGESPLPGESGAPTETAPPTETSPSTGTPPPAGTESPGESGAPEESTPPAETQAPESGAPSEAPAPSQSPVETPSSGEAQSPGDIGIPVFTPPLIAETPAI
;
A
#
# COMPACT_ATOMS: atom_id res chain seq x y z
N MET A 1 43.61 108.85 -6.67
CA MET A 1 44.70 108.51 -7.62
C MET A 1 44.10 107.80 -8.82
N ASN A 2 44.10 108.45 -9.99
CA ASN A 2 44.30 107.80 -11.30
C ASN A 2 45.84 107.73 -11.52
N PRO A 3 46.46 107.01 -12.50
CA PRO A 3 45.95 106.68 -13.84
C PRO A 3 46.42 105.32 -14.48
N GLU A 4 45.69 104.88 -15.51
CA GLU A 4 46.14 104.58 -16.90
C GLU A 4 47.38 103.71 -17.25
N LYS A 5 47.19 102.92 -18.33
CA LYS A 5 48.14 102.32 -19.31
C LYS A 5 48.38 100.80 -19.20
N GLU A 6 47.92 100.00 -20.17
CA GLU A 6 48.32 99.80 -21.58
C GLU A 6 49.50 98.83 -21.80
N ASN A 7 49.21 97.82 -22.62
CA ASN A 7 50.02 97.29 -23.74
C ASN A 7 51.02 96.12 -23.58
N ARG A 8 50.66 95.06 -24.34
CA ARG A 8 51.42 94.33 -25.39
C ARG A 8 52.39 93.21 -25.02
N SER A 9 52.06 92.01 -25.50
CA SER A 9 52.86 91.13 -26.39
C SER A 9 52.04 89.83 -26.63
N GLY A 10 51.83 89.21 -27.79
CA GLY A 10 52.50 89.25 -29.08
C GLY A 10 53.00 87.85 -29.48
N GLY A 11 52.26 87.11 -30.33
CA GLY A 11 52.75 85.90 -31.06
C GLY A 11 51.76 84.72 -31.07
N LYS A 12 50.87 84.55 -32.07
CA LYS A 12 51.03 84.01 -33.44
C LYS A 12 50.98 82.47 -33.58
N HIS A 13 49.84 82.03 -34.15
CA HIS A 13 49.57 80.92 -35.07
C HIS A 13 49.76 79.46 -34.62
N LEU A 14 48.66 78.69 -34.67
CA LEU A 14 48.46 77.61 -35.65
C LEU A 14 46.97 77.26 -35.76
N ALA A 15 46.52 77.12 -36.99
CA ALA A 15 45.14 76.89 -37.38
C ALA A 15 44.71 75.44 -37.13
N LYS A 16 43.46 75.24 -36.69
CA LYS A 16 42.68 74.04 -37.01
C LYS A 16 41.25 74.46 -37.35
N LYS A 17 40.90 74.28 -38.62
CA LYS A 17 39.53 74.33 -39.15
C LYS A 17 38.68 73.35 -38.35
N GLU A 18 37.67 73.85 -37.64
CA GLU A 18 36.54 73.03 -37.21
C GLU A 18 35.58 72.87 -38.38
N ASP A 19 35.36 71.62 -38.74
CA ASP A 19 34.42 71.15 -39.76
C ASP A 19 32.99 71.41 -39.26
N GLN A 20 32.31 72.42 -39.82
CA GLN A 20 30.89 72.63 -39.63
C GLN A 20 30.09 71.60 -40.44
N GLY A 21 29.98 70.39 -39.87
CA GLY A 21 29.02 69.37 -40.28
C GLY A 21 27.59 69.79 -39.97
N ARG A 22 26.85 70.11 -41.03
CA ARG A 22 25.42 70.44 -41.09
C ARG A 22 24.55 69.36 -40.40
N HIS A 23 24.03 69.63 -39.20
CA HIS A 23 22.93 68.82 -38.62
C HIS A 23 21.60 69.22 -39.27
N PRO A 24 20.79 68.27 -39.81
CA PRO A 24 19.46 68.58 -40.32
C PRO A 24 18.53 68.99 -39.16
N PRO A 25 17.49 69.82 -39.43
CA PRO A 25 16.57 70.25 -38.39
C PRO A 25 15.81 69.05 -37.83
N ARG A 26 15.80 68.90 -36.50
CA ARG A 26 14.92 67.94 -35.80
C ARG A 26 13.47 68.24 -36.19
N GLN A 27 12.88 67.41 -37.03
CA GLN A 27 11.46 67.48 -37.33
C GLN A 27 10.67 67.27 -36.03
N ALA A 28 9.91 68.28 -35.61
CA ALA A 28 9.00 68.17 -34.48
C ALA A 28 7.93 67.12 -34.81
N LYS A 29 7.92 66.01 -34.05
CA LYS A 29 6.92 64.94 -34.22
C LYS A 29 5.52 65.53 -34.02
N LYS A 30 4.66 65.43 -35.05
CA LYS A 30 3.26 65.87 -34.97
C LYS A 30 2.57 65.23 -33.73
N PRO A 31 1.80 66.00 -32.93
CA PRO A 31 1.14 65.46 -31.75
C PRO A 31 0.08 64.42 -32.15
N LEU A 32 0.08 63.28 -31.45
CA LEU A 32 -0.91 62.21 -31.66
C LEU A 32 -2.33 62.73 -31.40
N THR A 33 -3.26 62.40 -32.30
CA THR A 33 -4.70 62.69 -32.10
C THR A 33 -5.27 61.89 -30.93
N SER A 34 -6.35 62.36 -30.29
CA SER A 34 -6.95 61.66 -29.14
C SER A 34 -7.31 60.21 -29.43
N ARG A 35 -7.78 59.90 -30.65
CA ARG A 35 -8.02 58.52 -31.10
C ARG A 35 -6.73 57.68 -31.18
N GLN A 36 -5.64 58.24 -31.69
CA GLN A 36 -4.34 57.53 -31.75
C GLN A 36 -3.72 57.32 -30.37
N LYS A 37 -3.95 58.24 -29.41
CA LYS A 37 -3.54 58.06 -28.01
C LYS A 37 -4.30 56.88 -27.36
N VAL A 38 -5.63 56.82 -27.55
CA VAL A 38 -6.45 55.71 -27.06
C VAL A 38 -6.02 54.39 -27.71
N LEU A 39 -5.84 54.34 -29.03
CA LEU A 39 -5.41 53.13 -29.73
C LEU A 39 -4.05 52.62 -29.24
N ARG A 40 -3.12 53.54 -28.93
CA ARG A 40 -1.79 53.20 -28.39
C ARG A 40 -1.87 52.65 -26.97
N VAL A 41 -2.75 53.19 -26.12
CA VAL A 41 -2.98 52.66 -24.76
C VAL A 41 -3.60 51.27 -24.85
N VAL A 42 -4.61 51.07 -25.69
CA VAL A 42 -5.21 49.75 -25.91
C VAL A 42 -4.17 48.74 -26.42
N TYR A 43 -3.35 49.12 -27.40
CA TYR A 43 -2.26 48.28 -27.88
C TYR A 43 -1.26 47.91 -26.77
N LEU A 44 -0.86 48.86 -25.92
CA LEU A 44 0.05 48.58 -24.80
C LEU A 44 -0.57 47.63 -23.77
N ILE A 45 -1.87 47.76 -23.49
CA ILE A 45 -2.60 46.83 -22.61
C ILE A 45 -2.62 45.43 -23.21
N VAL A 46 -2.92 45.30 -24.51
CA VAL A 46 -2.93 44.00 -25.20
C VAL A 46 -1.54 43.36 -25.21
N VAL A 47 -0.48 44.13 -25.49
CA VAL A 47 0.91 43.64 -25.45
C VAL A 47 1.31 43.22 -24.03
N PHE A 48 0.90 43.98 -23.01
CA PHE A 48 1.16 43.63 -21.61
C PHE A 48 0.44 42.34 -21.21
N LEU A 49 -0.84 42.18 -21.58
CA LEU A 49 -1.59 40.94 -21.34
C LEU A 49 -0.99 39.76 -22.09
N ALA A 50 -0.56 39.93 -23.34
CA ALA A 50 0.12 38.88 -24.09
C ALA A 50 1.46 38.50 -23.46
N ALA A 51 2.26 39.48 -23.02
CA ALA A 51 3.50 39.23 -22.29
C ALA A 51 3.24 38.51 -20.96
N LEU A 52 2.19 38.89 -20.22
CA LEU A 52 1.75 38.20 -19.01
C LEU A 52 1.41 36.74 -19.30
N VAL A 53 0.64 36.46 -20.36
CA VAL A 53 0.30 35.09 -20.78
C VAL A 53 1.56 34.30 -21.12
N VAL A 54 2.53 34.88 -21.84
CA VAL A 54 3.80 34.22 -22.16
C VAL A 54 4.61 33.94 -20.89
N VAL A 55 4.68 34.89 -19.95
CA VAL A 55 5.38 34.69 -18.66
C VAL A 55 4.69 33.61 -17.83
N VAL A 56 3.36 33.64 -17.72
CA VAL A 56 2.58 32.62 -17.01
C VAL A 56 2.76 31.25 -17.66
N PHE A 57 2.75 31.18 -18.99
CA PHE A 57 3.01 29.94 -19.73
C PHE A 57 4.44 29.43 -19.53
N ALA A 58 5.43 30.32 -19.51
CA ALA A 58 6.81 29.95 -19.22
C ALA A 58 6.96 29.42 -17.79
N VAL A 59 6.42 30.14 -16.80
CA VAL A 59 6.45 29.72 -15.38
C VAL A 59 5.70 28.40 -15.19
N SER A 60 4.53 28.21 -15.80
CA SER A 60 3.79 26.95 -15.69
C SER A 60 4.56 25.78 -16.33
N ARG A 61 5.27 26.00 -17.44
CA ARG A 61 6.15 24.97 -18.05
C ARG A 61 7.27 24.53 -17.11
N PHE A 62 7.77 25.42 -16.26
CA PHE A 62 8.80 25.11 -15.25
C PHE A 62 8.22 24.48 -13.98
N LEU A 63 7.00 24.84 -13.57
CA LEU A 63 6.37 24.32 -12.35
C LEU A 63 5.67 22.97 -12.53
N PHE A 64 5.21 22.65 -13.75
CA PHE A 64 4.50 21.41 -14.05
C PHE A 64 5.30 20.59 -15.07
N VAL A 65 6.22 19.76 -14.58
CA VAL A 65 7.10 18.95 -15.40
C VAL A 65 6.66 17.50 -15.36
N LYS A 66 6.34 16.94 -16.52
CA LYS A 66 5.98 15.53 -16.67
C LYS A 66 7.10 14.62 -16.10
N PRO A 67 6.80 13.61 -15.28
CA PRO A 67 7.78 12.62 -14.85
C PRO A 67 8.43 11.90 -16.03
N GLU A 68 9.75 11.81 -16.01
CA GLU A 68 10.50 10.99 -16.97
C GLU A 68 10.64 9.58 -16.41
N ILE A 69 10.14 8.58 -17.14
CA ILE A 69 10.21 7.18 -16.74
C ILE A 69 11.68 6.76 -16.74
N PRO A 70 12.21 6.24 -15.62
CA PRO A 70 13.60 5.81 -15.58
C PRO A 70 13.81 4.62 -16.52
N VAL A 71 14.84 4.71 -17.37
CA VAL A 71 15.29 3.58 -18.19
C VAL A 71 16.03 2.61 -17.27
N ARG A 72 15.33 1.56 -16.82
CA ARG A 72 15.97 0.45 -16.11
C ARG A 72 16.43 -0.57 -17.15
N THR A 73 17.74 -0.69 -17.30
CA THR A 73 18.32 -1.86 -17.95
C THR A 73 18.08 -3.02 -16.99
N ASP A 74 17.33 -4.04 -17.41
CA ASP A 74 17.10 -5.21 -16.59
C ASP A 74 18.44 -5.75 -16.06
N PRO A 75 18.53 -6.14 -14.78
CA PRO A 75 19.74 -6.75 -14.27
C PRO A 75 20.00 -8.05 -15.06
N GLN A 76 21.07 -8.03 -15.85
CA GLN A 76 21.70 -9.22 -16.40
C GLN A 76 21.81 -10.25 -15.27
N PRO A 77 21.37 -11.52 -15.44
CA PRO A 77 21.59 -12.53 -14.42
C PRO A 77 23.08 -12.57 -14.09
N GLU A 78 23.40 -12.30 -12.82
CA GLU A 78 24.76 -12.33 -12.27
C GLU A 78 25.48 -13.56 -12.84
N GLU A 79 26.59 -13.34 -13.55
CA GLU A 79 27.44 -14.41 -14.07
C GLU A 79 27.91 -15.27 -12.88
N SER A 80 27.19 -16.37 -12.65
CA SER A 80 27.64 -17.44 -11.80
C SER A 80 28.88 -18.03 -12.44
N ASN A 81 30.03 -17.79 -11.80
CA ASN A 81 31.33 -18.28 -12.24
C ASN A 81 31.25 -19.76 -12.68
N THR A 82 31.67 -19.98 -13.93
CA THR A 82 31.79 -21.27 -14.61
C THR A 82 32.40 -22.36 -13.74
N VAL A 83 31.61 -23.39 -13.45
CA VAL A 83 32.09 -24.77 -13.30
C VAL A 83 31.20 -25.66 -14.16
N THR A 84 31.73 -26.13 -15.29
CA THR A 84 31.12 -27.14 -16.17
C THR A 84 31.53 -28.55 -15.69
N PRO A 85 30.82 -29.63 -16.08
CA PRO A 85 29.53 -30.06 -15.53
C PRO A 85 29.61 -31.53 -15.04
N SER A 86 28.63 -32.00 -14.25
CA SER A 86 28.19 -33.40 -14.29
C SER A 86 26.87 -33.60 -13.54
N THR A 87 25.97 -34.32 -14.21
CA THR A 87 24.72 -34.92 -13.72
C THR A 87 23.45 -34.08 -13.95
N GLU A 88 22.83 -34.40 -15.09
CA GLU A 88 21.40 -34.33 -15.42
C GLU A 88 20.49 -33.72 -14.34
N SER A 89 20.20 -32.43 -14.49
CA SER A 89 19.01 -31.79 -13.94
C SER A 89 17.93 -31.75 -15.03
N PRO A 90 16.65 -31.94 -14.69
CA PRO A 90 15.58 -32.03 -15.67
C PRO A 90 15.44 -30.70 -16.42
N GLU A 91 15.25 -30.78 -17.73
CA GLU A 91 14.86 -29.65 -18.60
C GLU A 91 13.67 -28.90 -17.96
N ILE A 92 13.92 -27.68 -17.51
CA ILE A 92 12.85 -26.69 -17.32
C ILE A 92 12.47 -26.25 -18.73
N THR A 93 11.46 -26.89 -19.32
CA THR A 93 10.73 -26.33 -20.45
C THR A 93 9.89 -25.17 -19.92
N GLY A 94 10.52 -24.00 -19.73
CA GLY A 94 9.85 -22.74 -19.44
C GLY A 94 9.84 -21.89 -20.70
N ASP A 95 8.66 -21.46 -21.14
CA ASP A 95 8.54 -20.41 -22.15
C ASP A 95 9.35 -19.20 -21.68
N GLU A 96 10.23 -18.69 -22.55
CA GLU A 96 11.02 -17.49 -22.27
C GLU A 96 10.07 -16.32 -22.00
N ALA A 97 10.31 -15.58 -20.92
CA ALA A 97 9.46 -14.46 -20.54
C ALA A 97 9.46 -13.41 -21.68
N PRO A 98 8.29 -12.88 -22.08
CA PRO A 98 8.25 -11.86 -23.12
C PRO A 98 8.97 -10.60 -22.67
N ASP A 99 9.71 -9.98 -23.59
CA ASP A 99 10.25 -8.63 -23.42
C ASP A 99 9.08 -7.63 -23.46
N LEU A 100 8.70 -7.14 -22.28
CA LEU A 100 7.59 -6.21 -22.12
C LEU A 100 7.84 -4.87 -22.82
N ALA A 101 9.10 -4.44 -22.91
CA ALA A 101 9.47 -3.16 -23.50
C ALA A 101 9.47 -3.17 -25.03
N ALA A 102 9.55 -4.36 -25.66
CA ALA A 102 9.67 -4.52 -27.11
C ALA A 102 8.51 -3.88 -27.90
N ALA A 103 7.26 -4.01 -27.42
CA ALA A 103 6.08 -3.43 -28.07
C ALA A 103 5.87 -1.94 -27.70
N GLY A 104 6.62 -1.42 -26.73
CA GLY A 104 6.47 -0.09 -26.17
C GLY A 104 5.52 -0.03 -24.96
N ARG A 105 5.31 1.19 -24.48
CA ARG A 105 4.55 1.50 -23.27
C ARG A 105 3.30 2.32 -23.58
N LYS A 106 2.30 2.21 -22.70
CA LYS A 106 1.11 3.07 -22.69
C LYS A 106 1.54 4.51 -22.43
N GLU A 107 0.97 5.46 -23.17
CA GLU A 107 1.26 6.88 -23.00
C GLU A 107 0.67 7.40 -21.68
N ASP A 108 1.44 8.23 -20.97
CA ASP A 108 1.05 8.86 -19.69
C ASP A 108 0.50 7.88 -18.64
N TYR A 109 1.07 6.67 -18.61
CA TYR A 109 0.79 5.65 -17.62
C TYR A 109 1.97 5.52 -16.65
N TYR A 110 1.71 5.72 -15.36
CA TYR A 110 2.74 5.74 -14.33
C TYR A 110 2.47 4.69 -13.26
N THR A 111 3.53 4.06 -12.78
CA THR A 111 3.47 3.09 -11.69
C THR A 111 4.37 3.50 -10.53
N PHE A 112 3.91 3.29 -9.31
CA PHE A 112 4.58 3.69 -8.09
C PHE A 112 4.62 2.52 -7.11
N LEU A 113 5.77 2.32 -6.47
CA LEU A 113 5.87 1.51 -5.26
C LEU A 113 5.71 2.42 -4.04
N LEU A 114 4.56 2.32 -3.37
CA LEU A 114 4.31 3.01 -2.11
C LEU A 114 4.70 2.12 -0.93
N VAL A 115 5.51 2.66 -0.03
CA VAL A 115 6.06 1.95 1.14
C VAL A 115 5.82 2.75 2.40
N GLY A 116 5.11 2.16 3.37
CA GLY A 116 4.98 2.71 4.72
C GLY A 116 6.02 2.10 5.66
N ARG A 117 6.87 2.93 6.28
CA ARG A 117 7.93 2.48 7.19
C ARG A 117 7.54 2.68 8.65
N ASP A 118 7.58 1.61 9.44
CA ASP A 118 7.45 1.69 10.90
C ASP A 118 8.82 1.98 11.55
N THR A 119 9.11 3.26 11.81
CA THR A 119 10.35 3.71 12.46
C THR A 119 10.43 3.33 13.94
N GLY A 120 9.29 3.08 14.61
CA GLY A 120 9.22 2.61 16.00
C GLY A 120 9.39 1.10 16.15
N GLY A 121 9.07 0.32 15.11
CA GLY A 121 9.09 -1.15 15.08
C GLY A 121 10.36 -1.80 14.51
N GLY A 122 11.47 -1.06 14.39
CA GLY A 122 12.73 -1.58 13.84
C GLY A 122 12.90 -1.41 12.33
N GLY A 123 12.10 -0.54 11.70
CA GLY A 123 12.32 -0.08 10.32
C GLY A 123 11.76 -0.98 9.22
N ASN A 124 10.98 -2.02 9.56
CA ASN A 124 10.35 -2.90 8.57
C ASN A 124 9.28 -2.14 7.77
N THR A 125 9.05 -2.59 6.54
CA THR A 125 8.03 -2.04 5.64
C THR A 125 6.69 -2.74 5.87
N ASP A 126 5.86 -2.18 6.75
CA ASP A 126 4.60 -2.79 7.17
C ASP A 126 3.46 -2.56 6.16
N THR A 127 3.59 -1.54 5.30
CA THR A 127 2.68 -1.26 4.18
C THR A 127 3.48 -1.28 2.88
N ILE A 128 3.06 -2.11 1.93
CA ILE A 128 3.66 -2.21 0.59
C ILE A 128 2.51 -2.19 -0.41
N MET A 129 2.53 -1.27 -1.35
CA MET A 129 1.45 -1.09 -2.31
C MET A 129 2.00 -0.71 -3.68
N VAL A 130 1.47 -1.34 -4.72
CA VAL A 130 1.73 -0.95 -6.11
C VAL A 130 0.58 -0.07 -6.55
N VAL A 131 0.88 1.13 -7.02
CA VAL A 131 -0.11 2.09 -7.51
C VAL A 131 0.11 2.30 -9.00
N SER A 132 -0.95 2.31 -9.79
CA SER A 132 -0.95 2.76 -11.17
C SER A 132 -1.80 4.01 -11.31
N TYR A 133 -1.39 4.91 -12.20
CA TYR A 133 -2.19 6.04 -12.63
C TYR A 133 -2.17 6.12 -14.16
N ASP A 134 -3.30 5.78 -14.78
CA ASP A 134 -3.57 6.02 -16.19
C ASP A 134 -4.12 7.44 -16.33
N VAL A 135 -3.26 8.39 -16.69
CA VAL A 135 -3.65 9.80 -16.86
C VAL A 135 -4.62 9.97 -18.03
N LYS A 136 -4.59 9.10 -19.03
CA LYS A 136 -5.45 9.25 -20.20
C LYS A 136 -6.89 8.83 -19.89
N ASN A 137 -7.04 7.73 -19.15
CA ASN A 137 -8.35 7.19 -18.78
C ASN A 137 -8.84 7.72 -17.42
N GLN A 138 -7.97 8.40 -16.66
CA GLN A 138 -8.23 8.90 -15.32
C GLN A 138 -8.60 7.78 -14.35
N GLU A 139 -7.80 6.72 -14.36
CA GLU A 139 -7.95 5.56 -13.49
C GLU A 139 -6.74 5.47 -12.54
N LEU A 140 -7.02 5.37 -11.24
CA LEU A 140 -6.00 5.21 -10.21
C LEU A 140 -6.25 3.91 -9.46
N ASN A 141 -5.37 2.93 -9.64
CA ASN A 141 -5.51 1.62 -9.00
C ASN A 141 -4.38 1.41 -7.99
N ALA A 142 -4.69 0.78 -6.87
CA ALA A 142 -3.77 0.54 -5.78
C ALA A 142 -3.91 -0.90 -5.27
N MET A 143 -2.86 -1.71 -5.43
CA MET A 143 -2.81 -3.08 -4.95
C MET A 143 -1.91 -3.19 -3.71
N SER A 144 -2.50 -3.53 -2.57
CA SER A 144 -1.76 -3.86 -1.36
C SER A 144 -1.08 -5.21 -1.50
N ILE A 145 0.23 -5.27 -1.24
CA ILE A 145 1.00 -6.50 -1.08
C ILE A 145 1.14 -6.79 0.42
N PRO A 146 0.54 -7.87 0.93
CA PRO A 146 0.62 -8.22 2.35
C PRO A 146 2.08 -8.39 2.81
N ARG A 147 2.42 -7.82 3.97
CA ARG A 147 3.78 -7.83 4.53
C ARG A 147 4.40 -9.23 4.74
N ASP A 148 3.55 -10.24 4.94
CA ASP A 148 3.91 -11.64 5.18
C ASP A 148 3.96 -12.46 3.87
N THR A 149 3.90 -11.80 2.71
CA THR A 149 4.08 -12.44 1.40
C THR A 149 5.41 -13.16 1.34
N ILE A 150 5.37 -14.43 0.94
CA ILE A 150 6.57 -15.26 0.77
C ILE A 150 7.35 -14.83 -0.47
N VAL A 151 8.67 -14.67 -0.34
CA VAL A 151 9.56 -14.23 -1.42
C VAL A 151 10.67 -15.23 -1.71
N ASN A 152 11.12 -15.31 -2.95
CA ASN A 152 12.19 -16.22 -3.34
C ASN A 152 13.58 -15.64 -3.01
N LYS A 153 13.97 -15.68 -1.72
CA LYS A 153 15.28 -15.21 -1.25
C LYS A 153 16.07 -16.32 -0.54
N SER A 154 17.38 -16.15 -0.43
CA SER A 154 18.32 -17.20 0.03
C SER A 154 18.34 -17.44 1.55
N TRP A 155 17.65 -16.59 2.34
CA TRP A 155 17.58 -16.67 3.80
C TRP A 155 16.28 -17.30 4.30
N ASP A 156 16.25 -17.84 5.51
CA ASP A 156 15.16 -18.68 6.03
C ASP A 156 13.78 -17.98 6.11
N ILE A 157 13.70 -16.84 6.79
CA ILE A 157 12.44 -16.12 7.00
C ILE A 157 12.17 -15.23 5.78
N LYS A 158 11.32 -15.71 4.89
CA LYS A 158 11.14 -15.16 3.54
C LYS A 158 9.96 -14.19 3.43
N LYS A 159 9.79 -13.29 4.40
CA LYS A 159 8.68 -12.32 4.37
C LYS A 159 9.09 -11.06 3.62
N ILE A 160 8.27 -10.58 2.70
CA ILE A 160 8.60 -9.41 1.86
C ILE A 160 8.95 -8.17 2.70
N ASN A 161 8.30 -7.96 3.85
CA ASN A 161 8.57 -6.81 4.71
C ASN A 161 9.97 -6.77 5.36
N SER A 162 10.65 -7.90 5.37
CA SER A 162 12.01 -8.01 5.89
C SER A 162 13.07 -7.63 4.86
N VAL A 163 12.74 -7.64 3.56
CA VAL A 163 13.70 -7.46 2.45
C VAL A 163 14.46 -6.15 2.57
N TYR A 164 13.74 -5.05 2.83
CA TYR A 164 14.33 -3.72 2.96
C TYR A 164 15.44 -3.68 4.01
N ASN A 165 15.14 -4.18 5.21
CA ASN A 165 16.08 -4.21 6.32
C ASN A 165 17.20 -5.22 6.10
N TYR A 166 16.89 -6.39 5.55
CA TYR A 166 17.89 -7.43 5.27
C TYR A 166 18.96 -6.95 4.28
N ALA A 167 18.58 -6.13 3.31
CA ALA A 167 19.49 -5.51 2.34
C ALA A 167 20.26 -4.28 2.89
N GLY A 168 20.08 -3.94 4.17
CA GLY A 168 20.82 -2.88 4.86
C GLY A 168 20.11 -1.52 4.92
N GLY A 169 18.84 -1.45 4.49
CA GLY A 169 18.06 -0.20 4.48
C GLY A 169 18.58 0.86 3.49
N GLY A 170 17.99 2.05 3.56
CA GLY A 170 18.25 3.16 2.64
C GLY A 170 18.02 2.76 1.18
N ASP A 171 18.78 3.38 0.28
CA ASP A 171 18.70 3.12 -1.17
C ASP A 171 18.87 1.63 -1.53
N LYS A 172 19.76 0.91 -0.82
CA LYS A 172 19.99 -0.53 -1.07
C LYS A 172 18.79 -1.37 -0.65
N GLY A 173 18.23 -1.07 0.51
CA GLY A 173 17.00 -1.69 0.99
C GLY A 173 15.84 -1.44 0.04
N MET A 174 15.69 -0.20 -0.42
CA MET A 174 14.63 0.18 -1.34
C MET A 174 14.79 -0.48 -2.70
N ALA A 175 16.00 -0.52 -3.26
CA ALA A 175 16.28 -1.22 -4.50
C ALA A 175 15.97 -2.72 -4.41
N ALA A 176 16.36 -3.38 -3.30
CA ALA A 176 16.06 -4.79 -3.08
C ALA A 176 14.57 -5.08 -2.91
N LEU A 177 13.84 -4.17 -2.24
CA LEU A 177 12.39 -4.28 -2.11
C LEU A 177 11.70 -4.08 -3.47
N MET A 178 12.10 -3.06 -4.24
CA MET A 178 11.61 -2.81 -5.59
C MET A 178 11.83 -4.01 -6.51
N ASP A 179 13.05 -4.58 -6.49
CA ASP A 179 13.39 -5.82 -7.22
C ASP A 179 12.46 -6.97 -6.83
N THR A 180 12.22 -7.16 -5.53
CA THR A 180 11.35 -8.24 -5.04
C THR A 180 9.87 -8.02 -5.38
N VAL A 181 9.41 -6.77 -5.40
CA VAL A 181 8.07 -6.44 -5.89
C VAL A 181 7.98 -6.68 -7.39
N SER A 182 9.05 -6.37 -8.13
CA SER A 182 9.14 -6.62 -9.58
C SER A 182 9.04 -8.11 -9.89
N ASP A 183 9.79 -8.95 -9.15
CA ASP A 183 9.68 -10.42 -9.16
C ASP A 183 8.23 -10.86 -8.87
N THR A 184 7.48 -10.12 -8.05
CA THR A 184 6.12 -10.49 -7.64
C THR A 184 5.06 -10.15 -8.69
N ILE A 185 5.15 -8.96 -9.30
CA ILE A 185 4.13 -8.42 -10.22
C ILE A 185 4.50 -8.58 -11.70
N GLY A 186 5.73 -8.98 -12.00
CA GLY A 186 6.24 -9.24 -13.34
C GLY A 186 6.77 -8.01 -14.10
N PHE A 187 6.83 -6.84 -13.46
CA PHE A 187 7.46 -5.65 -14.02
C PHE A 187 7.96 -4.72 -12.92
N ALA A 188 8.90 -3.83 -13.23
CA ALA A 188 9.43 -2.87 -12.27
C ALA A 188 8.60 -1.58 -12.22
N PRO A 189 8.04 -1.19 -11.05
CA PRO A 189 7.35 0.09 -10.88
C PRO A 189 8.25 1.29 -11.19
N ASP A 190 7.74 2.31 -11.89
CA ASP A 190 8.54 3.42 -12.41
C ASP A 190 9.21 4.23 -11.30
N PHE A 191 8.45 4.54 -10.25
CA PHE A 191 8.86 5.41 -9.14
C PHE A 191 8.64 4.73 -7.79
N HIS A 192 9.20 5.30 -6.73
CA HIS A 192 8.91 4.88 -5.37
C HIS A 192 8.55 6.06 -4.47
N ILE A 193 7.69 5.79 -3.49
CA ILE A 193 7.21 6.76 -2.51
C ILE A 193 7.27 6.09 -1.16
N VAL A 194 8.17 6.56 -0.31
CA VAL A 194 8.34 6.08 1.05
C VAL A 194 7.71 7.09 1.98
N VAL A 195 6.70 6.64 2.72
CA VAL A 195 5.89 7.48 3.60
C VAL A 195 6.19 7.09 5.03
N GLU A 196 6.57 8.07 5.85
CA GLU A 196 6.57 7.89 7.30
C GLU A 196 5.14 7.94 7.83
N TRP A 197 4.80 7.11 8.82
CA TRP A 197 3.43 7.06 9.33
C TRP A 197 2.92 8.43 9.79
N GLU A 198 3.77 9.26 10.41
CA GLU A 198 3.41 10.62 10.83
C GLU A 198 2.93 11.51 9.67
N ALA A 199 3.39 11.26 8.45
CA ALA A 199 2.96 11.99 7.26
C ALA A 199 1.45 11.87 7.05
N VAL A 200 0.86 10.69 7.31
CA VAL A 200 -0.56 10.43 7.05
C VAL A 200 -1.45 11.21 8.03
N GLY A 201 -1.05 11.28 9.30
CA GLY A 201 -1.74 12.11 10.30
C GLY A 201 -1.62 13.61 10.01
N LYS A 202 -0.42 14.08 9.63
CA LYS A 202 -0.21 15.48 9.22
C LYS A 202 -1.04 15.83 7.97
N LEU A 203 -1.05 14.94 6.98
CA LEU A 203 -1.84 15.05 5.76
C LEU A 203 -3.34 15.18 6.09
N ALA A 204 -3.87 14.27 6.90
CA ALA A 204 -5.26 14.30 7.32
C ALA A 204 -5.62 15.59 8.06
N THR A 205 -4.74 16.08 8.95
CA THR A 205 -4.94 17.38 9.61
C THR A 205 -4.97 18.53 8.60
N ALA A 206 -4.04 18.57 7.63
CA ALA A 206 -3.94 19.66 6.66
C ALA A 206 -5.15 19.74 5.72
N ILE A 207 -5.80 18.61 5.40
CA ILE A 207 -7.04 18.59 4.60
C ILE A 207 -8.30 18.81 5.43
N GLY A 208 -8.15 19.08 6.74
CA GLY A 208 -9.27 19.36 7.64
C GLY A 208 -10.02 18.12 8.11
N GLY A 209 -9.34 16.97 8.22
CA GLY A 209 -9.89 15.69 8.65
C GLY A 209 -10.61 14.91 7.55
N VAL A 210 -11.03 13.69 7.88
CA VAL A 210 -11.72 12.78 6.94
C VAL A 210 -12.98 12.21 7.56
N ASP A 211 -14.03 12.06 6.75
CA ASP A 211 -15.25 11.38 7.20
C ASP A 211 -15.07 9.88 6.95
N PHE A 212 -15.23 9.06 7.99
CA PHE A 212 -14.88 7.64 7.93
C PHE A 212 -15.85 6.78 8.75
N GLU A 213 -16.22 5.62 8.19
CA GLU A 213 -17.00 4.58 8.88
C GLU A 213 -16.06 3.69 9.68
N VAL A 214 -15.92 3.96 10.97
CA VAL A 214 -15.09 3.11 11.84
C VAL A 214 -15.81 1.76 12.03
N PRO A 215 -15.21 0.62 11.65
CA PRO A 215 -15.95 -0.64 11.51
C PRO A 215 -16.29 -1.32 12.85
N VAL A 216 -15.48 -1.07 13.89
CA VAL A 216 -15.59 -1.66 15.23
C VAL A 216 -15.23 -0.63 16.30
N ASN A 217 -15.69 -0.84 17.53
CA ASN A 217 -15.17 -0.06 18.66
C ASN A 217 -13.68 -0.39 18.83
N MET A 218 -12.85 0.64 18.81
CA MET A 218 -11.41 0.56 18.97
C MET A 218 -11.04 1.07 20.36
N ASN A 219 -10.57 0.16 21.21
CA ASN A 219 -10.14 0.47 22.56
C ASN A 219 -8.82 -0.27 22.85
N TYR A 220 -7.71 0.46 22.70
CA TYR A 220 -6.35 -0.06 22.88
C TYR A 220 -5.50 0.95 23.64
N ASP A 221 -4.77 0.46 24.63
CA ASP A 221 -3.81 1.26 25.37
C ASP A 221 -2.51 0.46 25.44
N ASP A 222 -1.44 1.06 24.94
CA ASP A 222 -0.08 0.55 25.10
C ASP A 222 0.77 1.61 25.80
N PRO A 223 0.87 1.55 27.14
CA PRO A 223 1.66 2.48 27.92
C PRO A 223 3.16 2.44 27.58
N THR A 224 3.65 1.37 26.94
CA THR A 224 5.07 1.28 26.55
C THR A 224 5.37 2.09 25.30
N GLN A 225 4.35 2.37 24.50
CA GLN A 225 4.44 3.13 23.25
C GLN A 225 3.69 4.47 23.32
N ASP A 226 3.20 4.86 24.51
CA ASP A 226 2.33 6.03 24.72
C ASP A 226 1.16 6.08 23.72
N LEU A 227 0.58 4.91 23.42
CA LEU A 227 -0.46 4.76 22.41
C LEU A 227 -1.80 4.55 23.08
N HIS A 228 -2.70 5.50 22.91
CA HIS A 228 -4.05 5.49 23.44
C HIS A 228 -5.04 5.61 22.27
N ILE A 229 -5.82 4.57 22.03
CA ILE A 229 -6.80 4.51 20.94
C ILE A 229 -8.17 4.28 21.55
N HIS A 230 -9.03 5.28 21.44
CA HIS A 230 -10.40 5.25 21.97
C HIS A 230 -11.36 5.85 20.95
N ILE A 231 -11.77 5.03 19.98
CA ILE A 231 -12.62 5.45 18.86
C ILE A 231 -13.85 4.54 18.81
N ASN A 232 -15.03 5.15 18.85
CA ASN A 232 -16.29 4.41 18.76
C ASN A 232 -16.55 3.96 17.32
N LYS A 233 -17.26 2.85 17.16
CA LYS A 233 -17.78 2.40 15.88
C LYS A 233 -18.73 3.43 15.27
N GLY A 234 -18.71 3.56 13.95
CA GLY A 234 -19.70 4.29 13.16
C GLY A 234 -19.10 5.41 12.32
N PHE A 235 -19.93 5.98 11.46
CA PHE A 235 -19.60 7.14 10.63
C PHE A 235 -19.31 8.36 11.51
N GLN A 236 -18.10 8.87 11.43
CA GLN A 236 -17.70 10.08 12.15
C GLN A 236 -16.59 10.81 11.41
N HIS A 237 -16.40 12.07 11.78
CA HIS A 237 -15.29 12.87 11.29
C HIS A 237 -14.05 12.59 12.14
N LEU A 238 -12.97 12.14 11.49
CA LEU A 238 -11.68 11.86 12.11
C LEU A 238 -10.70 12.98 11.84
N ASP A 239 -10.09 13.51 12.91
CA ASP A 239 -8.91 14.37 12.78
C ASP A 239 -7.65 13.55 12.47
N GLY A 240 -6.51 14.22 12.27
CA GLY A 240 -5.27 13.54 11.91
C GLY A 240 -4.71 12.61 12.99
N GLU A 241 -4.98 12.87 14.27
CA GLU A 241 -4.58 11.98 15.35
C GLU A 241 -5.44 10.71 15.34
N GLN A 242 -6.74 10.86 15.18
CA GLN A 242 -7.67 9.75 15.10
C GLN A 242 -7.43 8.89 13.84
N VAL A 243 -7.09 9.49 12.71
CA VAL A 243 -6.65 8.77 11.49
C VAL A 243 -5.45 7.89 11.81
N MET A 244 -4.46 8.42 12.54
CA MET A 244 -3.29 7.64 12.96
C MET A 244 -3.64 6.52 13.93
N GLN A 245 -4.53 6.78 14.88
CA GLN A 245 -5.03 5.77 15.80
C GLN A 245 -5.73 4.63 15.04
N VAL A 246 -6.55 4.92 14.03
CA VAL A 246 -7.19 3.89 13.17
C VAL A 246 -6.14 3.07 12.41
N LEU A 247 -5.13 3.70 11.81
CA LEU A 247 -4.06 3.00 11.07
C LEU A 247 -3.22 2.08 11.96
N ARG A 248 -2.96 2.52 13.20
CA ARG A 248 -2.17 1.77 14.19
C ARG A 248 -2.99 0.74 14.95
N PHE A 249 -4.33 0.83 14.90
CA PHE A 249 -5.20 -0.08 15.63
C PHE A 249 -5.03 -1.51 15.11
N ARG A 250 -4.60 -2.38 16.02
CA ARG A 250 -4.46 -3.81 15.78
C ARG A 250 -5.53 -4.55 16.60
N LYS A 251 -5.54 -4.37 17.92
CA LYS A 251 -6.37 -5.12 18.87
C LYS A 251 -7.10 -4.29 19.90
N ASN A 252 -8.17 -4.86 20.43
CA ASN A 252 -8.78 -4.38 21.65
C ASN A 252 -8.06 -4.93 22.90
N ASN A 253 -7.92 -4.10 23.94
CA ASN A 253 -7.33 -4.48 25.23
C ASN A 253 -8.10 -5.61 25.93
N ASN A 254 -9.42 -5.64 25.78
CA ASN A 254 -10.30 -6.60 26.45
C ASN A 254 -10.35 -7.98 25.78
N GLY A 255 -9.52 -8.23 24.75
CA GLY A 255 -9.52 -9.48 24.01
C GLY A 255 -10.77 -9.73 23.16
N ALA A 256 -11.70 -8.77 23.08
CA ALA A 256 -12.80 -8.83 22.14
C ALA A 256 -12.23 -8.93 20.72
N PRO A 257 -12.85 -9.71 19.82
CA PRO A 257 -12.42 -9.75 18.44
C PRO A 257 -12.48 -8.32 17.89
N GLY A 258 -11.32 -7.71 17.69
CA GLY A 258 -11.19 -6.47 16.93
C GLY A 258 -11.42 -6.77 15.44
N ILE A 259 -10.59 -6.19 14.60
CA ILE A 259 -10.55 -6.51 13.16
C ILE A 259 -10.14 -8.00 12.89
N TYR A 260 -9.73 -8.74 13.93
CA TYR A 260 -9.07 -10.05 13.84
C TYR A 260 -9.89 -11.26 13.43
N ASN A 261 -11.21 -11.18 13.31
CA ASN A 261 -11.92 -12.30 12.70
C ASN A 261 -11.40 -12.58 11.27
N GLN A 262 -10.68 -11.61 10.66
CA GLN A 262 -10.05 -11.69 9.33
C GLN A 262 -8.51 -11.52 9.37
N GLY A 263 -7.88 -11.54 10.56
CA GLY A 263 -6.41 -11.40 10.69
C GLY A 263 -5.83 -10.12 10.08
N ASP A 264 -4.64 -10.20 9.49
CA ASP A 264 -3.97 -9.07 8.82
C ASP A 264 -4.75 -8.55 7.59
N ILE A 265 -5.63 -9.37 6.98
CA ILE A 265 -6.48 -8.96 5.84
C ILE A 265 -7.47 -7.88 6.25
N GLY A 266 -8.15 -8.07 7.38
CA GLY A 266 -9.08 -7.06 7.87
C GLY A 266 -8.39 -5.72 8.12
N ARG A 267 -7.13 -5.73 8.59
CA ARG A 267 -6.36 -4.50 8.78
C ARG A 267 -6.08 -3.83 7.44
N ILE A 268 -5.69 -4.60 6.43
CA ILE A 268 -5.48 -4.08 5.07
C ILE A 268 -6.76 -3.44 4.54
N GLN A 269 -7.92 -4.07 4.74
CA GLN A 269 -9.20 -3.50 4.31
C GLN A 269 -9.48 -2.15 4.98
N VAL A 270 -9.33 -2.04 6.30
CA VAL A 270 -9.54 -0.76 7.01
C VAL A 270 -8.56 0.32 6.55
N GLN A 271 -7.31 -0.06 6.26
CA GLN A 271 -6.33 0.87 5.70
C GLN A 271 -6.73 1.34 4.30
N GLN A 272 -7.23 0.44 3.45
CA GLN A 272 -7.72 0.78 2.11
C GLN A 272 -8.94 1.68 2.17
N ASP A 273 -9.92 1.38 3.03
CA ASP A 273 -11.11 2.21 3.20
C ASP A 273 -10.74 3.62 3.70
N LEU A 274 -9.75 3.72 4.58
CA LEU A 274 -9.28 5.01 5.10
C LEU A 274 -8.49 5.79 4.05
N LEU A 275 -7.64 5.13 3.27
CA LEU A 275 -6.94 5.75 2.14
C LEU A 275 -7.92 6.22 1.06
N MET A 276 -9.01 5.47 0.84
CA MET A 276 -10.10 5.88 -0.04
C MET A 276 -10.78 7.15 0.48
N ALA A 277 -11.11 7.22 1.77
CA ALA A 277 -11.67 8.43 2.38
C ALA A 277 -10.72 9.65 2.29
N ILE A 278 -9.41 9.43 2.45
CA ILE A 278 -8.40 10.47 2.24
C ILE A 278 -8.35 10.89 0.77
N ALA A 279 -8.36 9.95 -0.18
CA ALA A 279 -8.37 10.23 -1.62
C ALA A 279 -9.62 11.02 -2.02
N GLU A 280 -10.79 10.64 -1.51
CA GLU A 280 -12.04 11.38 -1.69
C GLU A 280 -11.94 12.83 -1.24
N LYS A 281 -11.32 13.08 -0.09
CA LYS A 281 -11.08 14.44 0.40
C LYS A 281 -10.08 15.18 -0.49
N LEU A 282 -8.98 14.54 -0.88
CA LEU A 282 -7.94 15.12 -1.75
C LEU A 282 -8.45 15.54 -3.14
N LEU A 283 -9.44 14.83 -3.68
CA LEU A 283 -10.05 15.14 -4.96
C LEU A 283 -11.07 16.29 -4.90
N GLN A 284 -11.40 16.81 -3.71
CA GLN A 284 -12.33 17.93 -3.58
C GLN A 284 -11.69 19.26 -4.04
N PRO A 285 -12.43 20.14 -4.72
CA PRO A 285 -11.93 21.45 -5.12
C PRO A 285 -11.41 22.32 -3.97
N SER A 286 -11.91 22.11 -2.74
CA SER A 286 -11.46 22.79 -1.52
C SER A 286 -10.00 22.49 -1.16
N VAL A 287 -9.41 21.41 -1.66
CA VAL A 287 -8.02 21.06 -1.36
C VAL A 287 -7.02 21.96 -2.07
N VAL A 288 -7.43 22.67 -3.13
CA VAL A 288 -6.55 23.61 -3.86
C VAL A 288 -5.96 24.68 -2.95
N SER A 289 -6.70 25.13 -1.92
CA SER A 289 -6.18 26.10 -0.94
C SER A 289 -5.14 25.53 0.02
N HIS A 290 -5.10 24.20 0.18
CA HIS A 290 -4.20 23.48 1.09
C HIS A 290 -2.95 22.96 0.38
N ILE A 291 -2.84 23.10 -0.95
CA ILE A 291 -1.68 22.63 -1.74
C ILE A 291 -0.32 23.06 -1.15
N PRO A 292 -0.11 24.31 -0.69
CA PRO A 292 1.16 24.69 -0.08
C PRO A 292 1.51 23.82 1.15
N ASP A 293 0.56 23.65 2.07
CA ASP A 293 0.76 22.85 3.28
C ASP A 293 0.99 21.36 2.95
N LEU A 294 0.29 20.86 1.92
CA LEU A 294 0.46 19.50 1.42
C LEU A 294 1.87 19.27 0.85
N VAL A 295 2.40 20.25 0.11
CA VAL A 295 3.76 20.19 -0.43
C VAL A 295 4.79 20.20 0.70
N ASP A 296 4.60 21.04 1.73
CA ASP A 296 5.51 21.11 2.87
C ASP A 296 5.52 19.78 3.66
N ILE A 297 4.33 19.23 3.96
CA ILE A 297 4.21 17.91 4.61
C ILE A 297 4.87 16.82 3.77
N PHE A 298 4.65 16.83 2.45
CA PHE A 298 5.26 15.86 1.55
C PHE A 298 6.79 15.97 1.60
N MET A 299 7.35 17.18 1.50
CA MET A 299 8.80 17.40 1.52
C MET A 299 9.47 16.99 2.82
N GLU A 300 8.77 17.11 3.95
CA GLU A 300 9.32 16.76 5.27
C GLU A 300 9.21 15.27 5.60
N ASN A 301 8.21 14.56 5.07
CA ASN A 301 7.82 13.23 5.55
C ASN A 301 7.76 12.14 4.45
N VAL A 302 8.11 12.49 3.21
CA VAL A 302 8.10 11.57 2.07
C VAL A 302 9.45 11.56 1.37
N GLU A 303 10.00 10.37 1.19
CA GLU A 303 11.18 10.12 0.38
C GLU A 303 10.76 9.52 -0.97
N THR A 304 11.20 10.11 -2.08
CA THR A 304 10.79 9.71 -3.43
C THR A 304 11.82 10.11 -4.48
N ASP A 305 11.81 9.42 -5.62
CA ASP A 305 12.55 9.79 -6.84
C ASP A 305 11.81 10.81 -7.73
N LEU A 306 10.63 11.29 -7.31
CA LEU A 306 9.87 12.35 -7.97
C LEU A 306 10.29 13.75 -7.48
N THR A 307 10.42 14.70 -8.41
CA THR A 307 10.62 16.11 -8.05
C THR A 307 9.29 16.82 -7.76
N ILE A 308 9.30 17.95 -7.04
CA ILE A 308 8.10 18.76 -6.82
C ILE A 308 7.36 19.11 -8.14
N PRO A 309 8.05 19.54 -9.21
CA PRO A 309 7.39 19.73 -10.50
C PRO A 309 6.70 18.49 -11.08
N ASN A 310 7.21 17.29 -10.79
CA ASN A 310 6.57 16.02 -11.18
C ASN A 310 5.26 15.79 -10.42
N LEU A 311 5.28 15.98 -9.10
CA LEU A 311 4.10 15.83 -8.26
C LEU A 311 3.03 16.86 -8.61
N LEU A 312 3.42 18.12 -8.81
CA LEU A 312 2.50 19.16 -9.26
C LEU A 312 1.89 18.83 -10.62
N TRP A 313 2.67 18.23 -11.54
CA TRP A 313 2.15 17.79 -12.83
C TRP A 313 1.14 16.65 -12.68
N LEU A 314 1.41 15.66 -11.84
CA LEU A 314 0.48 14.56 -11.54
C LEU A 314 -0.82 15.08 -10.92
N ALA A 315 -0.71 15.92 -9.89
CA ALA A 315 -1.85 16.54 -9.21
C ALA A 315 -2.68 17.40 -10.19
N LYS A 316 -2.02 18.23 -11.01
CA LYS A 316 -2.69 19.00 -12.06
C LYS A 316 -3.39 18.10 -13.07
N SER A 317 -2.79 16.98 -13.45
CA SER A 317 -3.37 16.04 -14.42
C SER A 317 -4.62 15.35 -13.85
N ALA A 318 -4.62 15.00 -12.56
CA ALA A 318 -5.80 14.47 -11.87
C ALA A 318 -6.93 15.51 -11.77
N ILE A 319 -6.61 16.75 -11.37
CA ILE A 319 -7.62 17.81 -11.24
C ILE A 319 -8.18 18.21 -12.61
N GLN A 320 -7.33 18.40 -13.62
CA GLN A 320 -7.78 18.82 -14.96
C GLN A 320 -8.42 17.70 -15.76
N GLY A 321 -8.01 16.45 -15.52
CA GLY A 321 -8.66 15.27 -16.08
C GLY A 321 -9.95 14.90 -15.37
N GLU A 322 -10.29 15.60 -14.28
CA GLU A 322 -11.47 15.33 -13.47
C GLU A 322 -11.47 13.91 -12.88
N LEU A 323 -10.32 13.44 -12.36
CA LEU A 323 -10.23 12.17 -11.64
C LEU A 323 -11.31 12.09 -10.55
N ARG A 324 -12.13 11.04 -10.62
CA ARG A 324 -13.27 10.84 -9.74
C ARG A 324 -12.98 9.68 -8.79
N THR A 325 -13.61 9.72 -7.62
CA THR A 325 -13.55 8.62 -6.64
C THR A 325 -13.97 7.27 -7.21
N ASP A 326 -14.97 7.24 -8.10
CA ASP A 326 -15.45 6.00 -8.74
C ASP A 326 -14.41 5.36 -9.69
N SER A 327 -13.35 6.09 -10.03
CA SER A 327 -12.21 5.66 -10.85
C SER A 327 -10.95 5.41 -10.00
N VAL A 328 -11.10 5.43 -8.67
CA VAL A 328 -10.07 5.04 -7.71
C VAL A 328 -10.41 3.64 -7.19
N SER A 329 -9.48 2.71 -7.27
CA SER A 329 -9.66 1.34 -6.80
C SER A 329 -8.56 0.91 -5.85
N PHE A 330 -8.95 0.29 -4.74
CA PHE A 330 -8.03 -0.37 -3.82
C PHE A 330 -8.35 -1.86 -3.79
N VAL A 331 -7.33 -2.68 -4.04
CA VAL A 331 -7.42 -4.14 -4.04
C VAL A 331 -6.29 -4.74 -3.22
N THR A 332 -6.47 -5.97 -2.75
CA THR A 332 -5.38 -6.72 -2.10
C THR A 332 -4.90 -7.81 -3.05
N MET A 333 -3.58 -8.00 -3.12
CA MET A 333 -2.95 -8.99 -4.00
C MET A 333 -3.59 -10.39 -3.84
N PRO A 334 -4.04 -11.03 -4.94
CA PRO A 334 -4.61 -12.37 -4.91
C PRO A 334 -3.64 -13.40 -4.33
N ALA A 335 -4.05 -14.06 -3.25
CA ALA A 335 -3.18 -14.99 -2.53
C ALA A 335 -3.94 -15.96 -1.62
N ASN A 336 -3.25 -17.03 -1.21
CA ASN A 336 -3.60 -17.80 -0.03
C ASN A 336 -3.00 -17.15 1.23
N TYR A 337 -3.86 -16.63 2.09
CA TYR A 337 -3.46 -15.93 3.31
C TYR A 337 -3.29 -16.83 4.55
N ASN A 338 -3.67 -18.11 4.44
CA ASN A 338 -3.60 -19.09 5.53
C ASN A 338 -2.42 -20.06 5.34
N GLY A 339 -1.41 -19.64 4.58
CA GLY A 339 -0.24 -20.44 4.28
C GLY A 339 0.68 -20.56 5.48
N TYR A 340 1.35 -21.70 5.57
CA TYR A 340 2.41 -21.92 6.55
C TYR A 340 3.57 -22.69 5.94
N PHE A 341 4.76 -22.36 6.41
CA PHE A 341 6.01 -22.96 5.97
C PHE A 341 6.99 -23.10 7.14
N TRP A 342 7.76 -24.19 7.14
CA TRP A 342 8.69 -24.50 8.21
C TRP A 342 9.88 -23.55 8.18
N SER A 343 10.18 -22.89 9.31
CA SER A 343 11.43 -22.18 9.52
C SER A 343 12.40 -23.07 10.30
N TYR A 344 13.59 -23.27 9.76
CA TYR A 344 14.64 -24.03 10.44
C TYR A 344 15.39 -23.24 11.49
N SER A 345 15.45 -21.91 11.36
CA SER A 345 16.10 -21.04 12.33
C SER A 345 15.27 -20.90 13.60
N ILE A 346 13.94 -20.99 13.48
CA ILE A 346 13.00 -20.91 14.60
C ILE A 346 12.59 -22.31 15.10
N GLY A 347 12.59 -23.31 14.22
CA GLY A 347 12.19 -24.68 14.56
C GLY A 347 10.67 -24.88 14.69
N ARG A 348 9.88 -24.09 13.94
CA ARG A 348 8.41 -24.23 13.85
C ARG A 348 7.88 -23.71 12.51
N ASN A 349 6.60 -23.95 12.25
CA ASN A 349 5.90 -23.34 11.12
C ASN A 349 5.65 -21.85 11.38
N GLU A 350 6.01 -21.03 10.40
CA GLU A 350 5.66 -19.61 10.34
C GLU A 350 4.52 -19.39 9.35
N SER A 351 3.71 -18.37 9.61
CA SER A 351 2.61 -17.95 8.73
C SER A 351 3.15 -17.14 7.55
N TYR A 352 2.61 -17.41 6.36
CA TYR A 352 2.97 -16.75 5.11
C TYR A 352 1.75 -16.54 4.22
N VAL A 353 1.82 -15.50 3.40
CA VAL A 353 0.88 -15.27 2.28
C VAL A 353 1.50 -15.82 1.00
N PHE A 354 0.84 -16.77 0.34
CA PHE A 354 1.31 -17.38 -0.92
C PHE A 354 0.56 -16.77 -2.12
N PRO A 355 1.24 -16.02 -3.00
CA PRO A 355 0.58 -15.36 -4.13
C PRO A 355 0.05 -16.35 -5.16
N TYR A 356 -1.07 -16.03 -5.82
CA TYR A 356 -1.62 -16.81 -6.93
C TYR A 356 -1.14 -16.24 -8.26
N ALA A 357 -0.23 -16.96 -8.93
CA ALA A 357 0.46 -16.47 -10.13
C ALA A 357 -0.49 -15.99 -11.23
N ASN A 358 -1.51 -16.78 -11.55
CA ASN A 358 -2.42 -16.49 -12.67
C ASN A 358 -3.31 -15.28 -12.34
N ASP A 359 -3.86 -15.24 -11.13
CA ASP A 359 -4.74 -14.16 -10.68
C ASP A 359 -3.98 -12.83 -10.59
N ILE A 360 -2.70 -12.86 -10.21
CA ILE A 360 -1.83 -11.67 -10.21
C ILE A 360 -1.58 -11.19 -11.64
N VAL A 361 -1.26 -12.11 -12.57
CA VAL A 361 -1.07 -11.77 -13.98
C VAL A 361 -2.34 -11.14 -14.57
N GLU A 362 -3.51 -11.70 -14.27
CA GLU A 362 -4.80 -11.17 -14.70
C GLU A 362 -5.02 -9.77 -14.15
N LEU A 363 -4.91 -9.59 -12.83
CA LEU A 363 -5.09 -8.30 -12.16
C LEU A 363 -4.08 -7.25 -12.66
N VAL A 364 -2.82 -7.64 -12.82
CA VAL A 364 -1.77 -6.75 -13.31
C VAL A 364 -2.07 -6.29 -14.73
N ASN A 365 -2.39 -7.20 -15.65
CA ASN A 365 -2.69 -6.83 -17.03
C ASN A 365 -3.95 -5.96 -17.15
N GLN A 366 -4.92 -6.17 -16.28
CA GLN A 366 -6.15 -5.39 -16.24
C GLN A 366 -5.87 -3.96 -15.78
N ASP A 367 -5.24 -3.78 -14.61
CA ASP A 367 -5.30 -2.50 -13.89
C ASP A 367 -3.94 -1.85 -13.65
N PHE A 368 -2.82 -2.55 -13.83
CA PHE A 368 -1.48 -2.08 -13.41
C PHE A 368 -0.40 -2.10 -14.51
N ASN A 369 -0.59 -2.85 -15.59
CA ASN A 369 0.43 -3.07 -16.61
C ASN A 369 0.66 -1.80 -17.46
N PRO A 370 1.85 -1.16 -17.37
CA PRO A 370 2.14 0.04 -18.15
C PRO A 370 2.59 -0.25 -19.58
N TYR A 371 2.77 -1.53 -19.95
CA TYR A 371 3.26 -1.96 -21.25
C TYR A 371 2.12 -2.29 -22.22
N LEU A 372 2.43 -2.30 -23.50
CA LEU A 372 1.51 -2.79 -24.55
C LEU A 372 1.56 -4.31 -24.71
N THR A 373 2.58 -4.95 -24.15
CA THR A 373 2.71 -6.40 -24.04
C THR A 373 2.17 -6.86 -22.70
N ASP A 374 1.41 -7.95 -22.70
CA ASP A 374 0.90 -8.55 -21.46
C ASP A 374 2.02 -9.18 -20.65
N VAL A 375 1.97 -8.96 -19.33
CA VAL A 375 2.73 -9.72 -18.34
C VAL A 375 2.24 -11.17 -18.39
N THR A 376 3.17 -12.12 -18.28
CA THR A 376 2.87 -13.54 -18.23
C THR A 376 3.44 -14.16 -16.95
N ARG A 377 3.03 -15.39 -16.63
CA ARG A 377 3.58 -16.13 -15.49
C ARG A 377 5.11 -16.29 -15.54
N ALA A 378 5.70 -16.28 -16.73
CA ALA A 378 7.16 -16.36 -16.90
C ALA A 378 7.88 -15.07 -16.46
N ASN A 379 7.19 -13.93 -16.43
CA ASN A 379 7.75 -12.67 -15.91
C ASN A 379 7.80 -12.64 -14.37
N LEU A 380 7.11 -13.56 -13.67
CA LEU A 380 7.05 -13.59 -12.21
C LEU A 380 8.10 -14.56 -11.62
N ASP A 381 8.66 -14.23 -10.46
CA ASP A 381 9.49 -15.11 -9.61
C ASP A 381 8.88 -15.25 -8.20
N ILE A 382 7.62 -15.68 -8.14
CA ILE A 382 6.91 -15.93 -6.89
C ILE A 382 7.03 -17.37 -6.40
N VAL A 383 7.04 -17.54 -5.08
CA VAL A 383 7.08 -18.84 -4.41
C VAL A 383 5.66 -19.41 -4.25
N TYR A 384 5.49 -20.68 -4.62
CA TYR A 384 4.26 -21.43 -4.43
C TYR A 384 4.53 -22.77 -3.74
N LYS A 385 3.51 -23.29 -3.06
CA LYS A 385 3.55 -24.59 -2.38
C LYS A 385 3.04 -25.70 -3.31
N LYS A 386 3.81 -26.77 -3.45
CA LYS A 386 3.42 -27.98 -4.19
C LYS A 386 2.52 -28.88 -3.33
N SER A 387 1.86 -29.84 -3.98
CA SER A 387 0.99 -30.82 -3.32
C SER A 387 1.73 -31.72 -2.32
N ASP A 388 3.04 -31.93 -2.50
CA ASP A 388 3.89 -32.72 -1.58
C ASP A 388 4.39 -31.90 -0.36
N GLY A 389 3.98 -30.63 -0.26
CA GLY A 389 4.36 -29.72 0.82
C GLY A 389 5.70 -29.00 0.62
N SER A 390 6.48 -29.32 -0.41
CA SER A 390 7.66 -28.56 -0.81
C SER A 390 7.28 -27.24 -1.49
N ILE A 391 8.25 -26.32 -1.64
CA ILE A 391 8.07 -25.07 -2.37
C ILE A 391 8.85 -25.09 -3.70
N ALA A 392 8.32 -24.33 -4.66
CA ALA A 392 8.98 -23.97 -5.92
C ALA A 392 8.73 -22.50 -6.23
N ALA A 393 9.47 -21.96 -7.21
CA ALA A 393 9.24 -20.64 -7.74
C ALA A 393 8.87 -20.72 -9.24
N THR A 394 8.29 -19.64 -9.76
CA THR A 394 7.70 -19.57 -11.11
C THR A 394 8.75 -19.28 -12.19
N GLY A 395 9.52 -18.21 -12.02
CA GLY A 395 10.54 -17.76 -12.98
C GLY A 395 11.96 -18.24 -12.70
N SER A 396 12.23 -18.80 -11.52
CA SER A 396 13.57 -19.30 -11.18
C SER A 396 13.55 -20.53 -10.26
N ALA A 397 14.73 -21.06 -9.97
CA ALA A 397 14.90 -22.05 -8.91
C ALA A 397 14.75 -21.40 -7.53
N ILE A 398 14.32 -22.18 -6.53
CA ILE A 398 14.31 -21.71 -5.14
C ILE A 398 15.73 -21.33 -4.71
N ARG A 399 15.92 -20.06 -4.31
CA ARG A 399 17.23 -19.49 -3.97
C ARG A 399 17.81 -20.00 -2.64
N ASP A 400 16.99 -20.66 -1.82
CA ASP A 400 17.42 -21.29 -0.57
C ASP A 400 17.33 -22.81 -0.68
N SER A 401 18.47 -23.45 -0.91
CA SER A 401 18.59 -24.91 -1.05
C SER A 401 18.11 -25.68 0.20
N ARG A 402 17.99 -25.01 1.35
CA ARG A 402 17.57 -25.61 2.62
C ARG A 402 16.07 -25.54 2.85
N ALA A 403 15.34 -24.78 2.04
CA ALA A 403 13.93 -24.55 2.28
C ALA A 403 13.10 -25.85 2.16
N ASN A 404 13.51 -26.79 1.31
CA ASN A 404 12.68 -27.97 1.02
C ASN A 404 12.87 -29.16 1.98
N PRO A 405 11.78 -29.90 2.33
CA PRO A 405 11.83 -31.09 3.18
C PRO A 405 12.88 -32.14 2.80
N ALA A 406 13.16 -32.29 1.50
CA ALA A 406 14.19 -33.21 0.99
C ALA A 406 15.60 -32.88 1.51
N TYR A 407 15.92 -31.60 1.72
CA TYR A 407 17.17 -31.19 2.34
C TYR A 407 17.25 -31.67 3.79
N TYR A 408 16.18 -31.50 4.58
CA TYR A 408 16.14 -32.02 5.97
C TYR A 408 16.12 -33.54 6.04
N ALA A 409 15.48 -34.21 5.09
CA ALA A 409 15.54 -35.66 4.97
C ALA A 409 16.96 -36.17 4.70
N SER A 410 17.75 -35.42 3.91
CA SER A 410 19.17 -35.73 3.65
C SER A 410 20.08 -35.47 4.85
N LEU A 411 19.68 -34.60 5.78
CA LEU A 411 20.40 -34.31 7.02
C LEU A 411 20.08 -35.28 8.16
N ARG A 412 19.07 -36.13 8.02
CA ARG A 412 18.82 -37.20 9.00
C ARG A 412 19.98 -38.19 8.92
N PRO A 413 20.65 -38.51 10.05
CA PRO A 413 21.61 -39.61 10.07
C PRO A 413 20.91 -40.85 9.52
N ALA A 414 21.53 -41.55 8.58
CA ALA A 414 21.06 -42.86 8.18
C ALA A 414 20.98 -43.68 9.47
N VAL A 415 19.76 -44.02 9.90
CA VAL A 415 19.59 -45.05 10.92
C VAL A 415 20.16 -46.29 10.25
N SER A 416 21.35 -46.68 10.69
CA SER A 416 21.93 -47.97 10.37
C SER A 416 20.91 -48.98 10.87
N GLU A 417 20.08 -49.50 9.96
CA GLU A 417 19.35 -50.73 10.22
C GLU A 417 20.41 -51.80 10.50
N SER A 418 20.62 -52.04 11.79
CA SER A 418 21.40 -53.18 12.25
C SER A 418 20.70 -54.42 11.71
N PRO A 419 21.42 -55.37 11.10
CA PRO A 419 20.81 -56.50 10.42
C PRO A 419 19.98 -57.30 11.41
N THR A 420 18.74 -57.59 11.00
CA THR A 420 17.83 -58.52 11.67
C THR A 420 18.56 -59.82 11.95
N GLU A 421 18.76 -60.14 13.24
CA GLU A 421 19.18 -61.48 13.64
C GLU A 421 18.11 -62.48 13.19
N THR A 422 18.58 -63.43 12.40
CA THR A 422 17.84 -64.58 11.90
C THR A 422 17.62 -65.54 13.06
N GLU A 423 16.38 -65.72 13.52
CA GLU A 423 16.03 -66.87 14.34
C GLU A 423 15.52 -68.01 13.45
N THR A 424 16.11 -69.19 13.60
CA THR A 424 15.60 -70.49 13.12
C THR A 424 16.13 -71.59 14.08
N PRO A 425 15.50 -72.77 14.21
CA PRO A 425 14.62 -73.10 15.34
C PRO A 425 15.06 -74.37 16.10
N ALA A 426 14.48 -74.64 17.26
CA ALA A 426 14.49 -75.99 17.86
C ALA A 426 13.23 -76.29 18.70
N GLU A 427 12.35 -77.09 18.08
CA GLU A 427 11.57 -78.24 18.61
C GLU A 427 12.14 -78.87 19.91
N THR A 428 11.45 -79.42 20.92
CA THR A 428 10.23 -80.25 21.08
C THR A 428 10.01 -80.30 22.62
N ALA A 429 8.83 -80.33 23.27
CA ALA A 429 7.83 -81.40 23.25
C ALA A 429 6.58 -81.03 24.09
N SER A 430 5.41 -81.38 23.54
CA SER A 430 4.10 -81.58 24.19
C SER A 430 4.09 -82.92 24.98
N PRO A 431 3.03 -83.41 25.70
CA PRO A 431 1.63 -83.45 25.24
C PRO A 431 0.46 -83.44 26.28
N GLY A 432 -0.76 -83.26 25.75
CA GLY A 432 -2.04 -83.77 26.28
C GLY A 432 -3.03 -82.66 26.66
N GLU A 433 -4.28 -82.57 26.20
CA GLU A 433 -5.14 -83.50 25.45
C GLU A 433 -6.38 -82.69 24.96
N SER A 434 -6.89 -82.98 23.75
CA SER A 434 -8.20 -82.56 23.17
C SER A 434 -9.11 -83.82 23.06
N PRO A 435 -10.40 -83.84 22.60
CA PRO A 435 -11.17 -82.83 21.82
C PRO A 435 -12.73 -82.71 22.06
N LEU A 436 -13.37 -81.66 21.48
CA LEU A 436 -14.67 -81.46 20.73
C LEU A 436 -15.97 -82.33 21.02
N PRO A 437 -17.19 -82.10 20.41
CA PRO A 437 -17.75 -81.05 19.51
C PRO A 437 -19.23 -80.56 19.79
N GLY A 438 -19.76 -79.63 18.93
CA GLY A 438 -21.20 -79.51 18.53
C GLY A 438 -22.00 -78.32 19.11
N GLU A 439 -23.11 -77.81 18.57
CA GLU A 439 -23.74 -77.60 17.26
C GLU A 439 -25.05 -76.79 17.54
N SER A 440 -25.47 -75.89 16.64
CA SER A 440 -26.86 -75.45 16.34
C SER A 440 -27.78 -74.78 17.41
N GLY A 441 -28.46 -73.69 17.00
CA GLY A 441 -29.73 -73.26 17.59
C GLY A 441 -30.08 -71.77 17.49
N ALA A 442 -30.83 -71.38 16.45
CA ALA A 442 -31.77 -70.24 16.44
C ALA A 442 -33.17 -70.82 16.08
N PRO A 443 -34.30 -70.08 15.99
CA PRO A 443 -34.70 -68.73 16.46
C PRO A 443 -36.06 -68.79 17.25
N THR A 444 -36.74 -67.65 17.52
CA THR A 444 -38.23 -67.37 17.54
C THR A 444 -38.44 -65.96 18.14
N GLU A 445 -38.87 -64.92 17.41
CA GLU A 445 -40.27 -64.46 17.16
C GLU A 445 -41.01 -64.01 18.47
N THR A 446 -41.80 -62.93 18.63
CA THR A 446 -42.51 -61.96 17.77
C THR A 446 -42.97 -60.76 18.64
N ALA A 447 -43.18 -59.60 18.00
CA ALA A 447 -43.73 -58.33 18.51
C ALA A 447 -45.30 -58.37 18.72
N PRO A 448 -46.06 -57.28 18.56
CA PRO A 448 -46.37 -56.08 19.39
C PRO A 448 -47.92 -56.01 19.64
N PRO A 449 -48.70 -54.91 19.48
CA PRO A 449 -48.57 -53.43 19.68
C PRO A 449 -49.73 -52.84 20.54
N THR A 450 -49.89 -51.50 20.64
CA THR A 450 -51.15 -50.76 20.37
C THR A 450 -50.94 -49.22 20.44
N GLU A 451 -51.48 -48.53 19.42
CA GLU A 451 -51.57 -47.07 19.18
C GLU A 451 -52.68 -46.37 20.01
N THR A 452 -52.63 -45.03 20.18
CA THR A 452 -53.61 -44.05 19.61
C THR A 452 -53.41 -42.60 20.14
N SER A 453 -53.47 -41.60 19.24
CA SER A 453 -53.72 -40.15 19.47
C SER A 453 -55.26 -39.87 19.44
N PRO A 454 -55.83 -38.63 19.36
CA PRO A 454 -55.32 -37.23 19.35
C PRO A 454 -56.16 -36.20 20.17
N SER A 455 -55.85 -34.88 20.10
CA SER A 455 -56.78 -33.79 19.70
C SER A 455 -56.54 -32.37 20.30
N THR A 456 -56.36 -31.38 19.40
CA THR A 456 -56.94 -30.00 19.29
C THR A 456 -56.68 -28.84 20.28
N GLY A 457 -56.40 -27.64 19.71
CA GLY A 457 -56.78 -26.32 20.26
C GLY A 457 -55.99 -25.10 19.73
N THR A 458 -56.62 -24.25 18.92
CA THR A 458 -56.10 -23.10 18.12
C THR A 458 -56.07 -21.72 18.90
N PRO A 459 -55.83 -20.50 18.32
CA PRO A 459 -55.03 -19.37 18.90
C PRO A 459 -55.88 -18.06 19.08
N PRO A 460 -55.46 -16.83 18.67
CA PRO A 460 -54.48 -15.81 19.16
C PRO A 460 -55.22 -14.63 19.91
N PRO A 461 -54.88 -13.29 19.93
CA PRO A 461 -54.49 -12.40 18.81
C PRO A 461 -53.44 -11.28 19.09
N ALA A 462 -53.05 -10.62 18.00
CA ALA A 462 -52.42 -9.30 17.92
C ALA A 462 -53.45 -8.15 18.08
N GLY A 463 -52.98 -6.94 18.40
CA GLY A 463 -53.79 -5.72 18.41
C GLY A 463 -52.94 -4.44 18.34
N THR A 464 -53.09 -3.74 17.22
CA THR A 464 -52.57 -2.42 16.81
C THR A 464 -53.18 -1.26 17.64
N GLU A 465 -52.47 -0.15 17.82
CA GLU A 465 -52.95 1.24 17.59
C GLU A 465 -51.92 2.33 18.03
N SER A 466 -51.75 3.34 17.18
CA SER A 466 -51.18 4.70 17.39
C SER A 466 -52.39 5.67 17.36
N PRO A 467 -52.41 6.91 17.94
CA PRO A 467 -51.57 8.04 17.51
C PRO A 467 -51.29 9.21 18.53
N GLY A 468 -50.40 10.13 18.13
CA GLY A 468 -50.35 11.56 18.50
C GLY A 468 -49.52 11.93 19.75
N GLU A 469 -48.94 13.11 19.95
CA GLU A 469 -48.67 14.32 19.16
C GLU A 469 -47.84 15.25 20.09
N SER A 470 -46.94 16.08 19.53
CA SER A 470 -46.47 17.39 20.04
C SER A 470 -45.68 17.51 21.36
N GLY A 471 -44.55 18.24 21.30
CA GLY A 471 -43.95 18.89 22.48
C GLY A 471 -42.43 19.06 22.49
N ALA A 472 -41.89 19.97 21.66
CA ALA A 472 -40.75 20.82 22.02
C ALA A 472 -41.32 22.23 22.36
N PRO A 473 -40.59 23.20 22.95
CA PRO A 473 -39.14 23.25 23.21
C PRO A 473 -38.78 23.70 24.65
N GLU A 474 -37.50 23.69 25.02
CA GLU A 474 -36.93 24.85 25.71
C GLU A 474 -35.40 24.91 25.63
N GLU A 475 -34.98 26.15 25.47
CA GLU A 475 -33.70 26.76 25.15
C GLU A 475 -32.90 26.98 26.45
N SER A 476 -31.57 26.80 26.44
CA SER A 476 -30.66 27.42 27.42
C SER A 476 -29.18 27.26 27.01
N THR A 477 -28.56 28.38 26.65
CA THR A 477 -27.10 28.66 26.65
C THR A 477 -26.88 29.95 27.45
N PRO A 478 -25.64 30.39 27.75
CA PRO A 478 -24.54 29.80 28.52
C PRO A 478 -24.12 30.77 29.67
N PRO A 479 -22.97 30.58 30.35
CA PRO A 479 -21.84 31.50 30.14
C PRO A 479 -20.45 30.82 30.23
N ALA A 480 -19.46 31.13 29.39
CA ALA A 480 -18.49 32.26 29.39
C ALA A 480 -17.28 32.11 30.35
N GLU A 481 -16.10 32.05 29.72
CA GLU A 481 -14.72 32.46 30.09
C GLU A 481 -14.20 32.32 31.53
N THR A 482 -12.97 31.78 31.68
CA THR A 482 -11.76 32.54 32.12
C THR A 482 -10.56 31.64 32.50
N GLN A 483 -9.45 31.86 31.77
CA GLN A 483 -8.01 31.83 32.12
C GLN A 483 -7.28 30.59 32.69
N ALA A 484 -6.11 30.36 32.10
CA ALA A 484 -4.96 29.60 32.62
C ALA A 484 -4.31 30.29 33.85
N PRO A 485 -3.43 29.59 34.61
CA PRO A 485 -2.00 29.80 34.38
C PRO A 485 -1.09 28.56 34.57
N GLU A 486 0.20 28.82 34.30
CA GLU A 486 1.40 27.98 34.18
C GLU A 486 1.89 27.15 35.39
N SER A 487 2.71 26.14 35.03
CA SER A 487 3.97 25.69 35.67
C SER A 487 3.96 24.84 36.95
N GLY A 488 4.71 23.73 36.90
CA GLY A 488 5.22 23.00 38.06
C GLY A 488 5.56 21.52 37.77
N ALA A 489 6.83 21.23 37.52
CA ALA A 489 7.41 19.88 37.65
C ALA A 489 8.00 19.68 39.08
N PRO A 490 8.57 18.51 39.43
CA PRO A 490 7.97 17.19 39.56
C PRO A 490 8.03 16.69 41.04
N SER A 491 7.25 15.69 41.41
CA SER A 491 7.38 15.00 42.72
C SER A 491 7.48 13.49 42.53
N GLU A 492 8.46 12.91 43.23
CA GLU A 492 8.81 11.50 43.32
C GLU A 492 7.68 10.58 43.84
N ALA A 493 7.89 9.30 43.53
CA ALA A 493 7.08 8.08 43.69
C ALA A 493 6.45 7.81 45.08
N PRO A 494 5.56 6.80 45.17
CA PRO A 494 6.08 5.48 45.54
C PRO A 494 5.43 4.29 44.79
N ALA A 495 6.22 3.22 44.71
CA ALA A 495 5.84 1.89 44.23
C ALA A 495 4.68 1.24 45.03
N PRO A 496 4.02 0.22 44.45
CA PRO A 496 3.52 -0.87 45.27
C PRO A 496 3.96 -2.26 44.78
N SER A 497 4.65 -2.94 45.69
CA SER A 497 4.40 -4.30 46.19
C SER A 497 3.92 -5.39 45.22
N GLN A 498 4.79 -6.39 45.04
CA GLN A 498 4.48 -7.72 44.52
C GLN A 498 3.81 -8.60 45.58
N SER A 499 2.86 -9.43 45.17
CA SER A 499 2.52 -10.76 45.76
C SER A 499 1.61 -11.55 44.80
N PRO A 500 1.56 -12.90 44.89
CA PRO A 500 1.57 -13.78 43.70
C PRO A 500 0.30 -14.65 43.49
N VAL A 501 0.37 -15.52 42.46
CA VAL A 501 -0.48 -16.71 42.15
C VAL A 501 -1.81 -16.34 41.42
N GLU A 502 -2.27 -16.93 40.31
CA GLU A 502 -2.48 -18.35 39.93
C GLU A 502 -2.55 -18.58 38.40
N THR A 503 -2.09 -19.76 37.98
CA THR A 503 -2.39 -20.41 36.69
C THR A 503 -3.72 -21.16 36.72
N PRO A 504 -4.45 -21.21 35.59
CA PRO A 504 -5.10 -22.44 35.12
C PRO A 504 -4.64 -22.75 33.68
N SER A 505 -4.06 -23.93 33.43
CA SER A 505 -4.72 -25.21 33.14
C SER A 505 -5.48 -25.23 31.80
N SER A 506 -4.98 -26.14 30.96
CA SER A 506 -5.41 -26.56 29.62
C SER A 506 -6.91 -26.80 29.43
N GLY A 507 -7.44 -26.35 28.30
CA GLY A 507 -8.73 -26.75 27.73
C GLY A 507 -8.57 -27.10 26.24
N GLU A 508 -9.12 -28.26 25.87
CA GLU A 508 -9.03 -28.94 24.58
C GLU A 508 -9.51 -28.13 23.36
N ALA A 509 -8.86 -28.40 22.22
CA ALA A 509 -9.20 -27.87 20.91
C ALA A 509 -10.51 -28.49 20.38
N GLN A 510 -11.45 -27.63 19.97
CA GLN A 510 -12.57 -28.00 19.11
C GLN A 510 -12.28 -27.58 17.66
N SER A 511 -12.46 -28.52 16.74
CA SER A 511 -12.35 -28.37 15.29
C SER A 511 -13.32 -27.30 14.76
N PRO A 512 -12.90 -26.35 13.91
CA PRO A 512 -13.84 -25.48 13.21
C PRO A 512 -14.41 -26.22 12.00
N GLY A 513 -15.74 -26.25 11.94
CA GLY A 513 -16.50 -26.69 10.78
C GLY A 513 -16.36 -25.74 9.60
N ASP A 514 -16.62 -26.32 8.44
CA ASP A 514 -16.72 -25.73 7.11
C ASP A 514 -17.63 -24.49 7.12
N ILE A 515 -17.08 -23.30 6.80
CA ILE A 515 -17.85 -22.07 6.60
C ILE A 515 -17.45 -21.50 5.24
N GLY A 516 -18.39 -21.59 4.30
CA GLY A 516 -18.24 -21.18 2.91
C GLY A 516 -17.93 -19.70 2.74
N ILE A 517 -17.01 -19.44 1.82
CA ILE A 517 -16.66 -18.10 1.32
C ILE A 517 -17.78 -17.64 0.36
N PRO A 518 -18.27 -16.40 0.44
CA PRO A 518 -19.19 -15.87 -0.56
C PRO A 518 -18.44 -15.64 -1.87
N VAL A 519 -18.84 -16.35 -2.92
CA VAL A 519 -18.44 -16.07 -4.31
C VAL A 519 -19.13 -14.79 -4.75
N PHE A 520 -18.35 -13.76 -5.07
CA PHE A 520 -18.87 -12.52 -5.63
C PHE A 520 -19.22 -12.74 -7.11
N THR A 521 -20.51 -12.73 -7.45
CA THR A 521 -21.00 -12.68 -8.82
C THR A 521 -21.08 -11.21 -9.27
N PRO A 522 -20.43 -10.82 -10.39
CA PRO A 522 -20.52 -9.46 -10.91
C PRO A 522 -21.95 -9.13 -11.40
N PRO A 523 -22.37 -7.85 -11.37
CA PRO A 523 -23.69 -7.45 -11.82
C PRO A 523 -23.83 -7.61 -13.34
N LEU A 524 -24.97 -8.17 -13.75
CA LEU A 524 -25.40 -8.23 -15.15
C LEU A 524 -25.47 -6.83 -15.75
N ILE A 525 -24.64 -6.58 -16.77
CA ILE A 525 -24.73 -5.41 -17.64
C ILE A 525 -26.08 -5.49 -18.36
N ALA A 526 -26.97 -4.53 -18.10
CA ALA A 526 -28.20 -4.37 -18.85
C ALA A 526 -27.85 -3.83 -20.25
N GLU A 527 -28.07 -4.66 -21.27
CA GLU A 527 -28.01 -4.23 -22.68
C GLU A 527 -28.99 -3.07 -22.89
N THR A 528 -28.46 -1.94 -23.34
CA THR A 528 -29.26 -0.81 -23.84
C THR A 528 -29.71 -1.15 -25.27
N PRO A 529 -31.00 -1.03 -25.62
CA PRO A 529 -31.44 -1.31 -26.98
C PRO A 529 -30.96 -0.18 -27.91
N ALA A 530 -30.37 -0.58 -29.04
CA ALA A 530 -29.99 0.32 -30.10
C ALA A 530 -31.22 1.05 -30.69
N ILE A 531 -31.21 2.39 -30.66
CA ILE A 531 -31.86 3.28 -31.64
C ILE A 531 -30.95 4.48 -31.87
#